data_AF-A0A7U9T6Z5-F1
#
_entry.id   AF-A0A7U9T6Z5-F1
#
_cell.length_a   1.000
_cell.length_b   1.000
_cell.length_c   1.000
_cell.angle_alpha   90.00
_cell.angle_beta   90.00
_cell.angle_gamma   90.00
#
_symmetry.space_group_name_H-M   'P 1'
#
loop_
_entity.id
_entity.type
_entity.pdbx_description
1 polymer ?
#
loop_
_entity_poly.entity_id
_entity_poly.type
_entity_poly.pdbx_seq_one_letter_code
_entity_poly.pdbx_strand_id
1 'polypeptide(L)'
;MTIVTLEKYLKDLRKSCNYSQEFVASHLNITRQTYSHYETGRISPPVNSLYNLAKLYNVPVENFLDLVVTYNINMDFALKAQRGKVDMTDDLTLFMDFMNAPENSKKFKFLNRKERQLLFYFLLLDSHDQDDIVTFMKVKYQNRKRENDL
;
A
#
# COMPACT_ATOMS: atom_id res chain seq x y z
N MET A 1 -17.87 -6.05 13.63
CA MET A 1 -17.78 -5.09 12.51
C MET A 1 -18.01 -5.86 11.22
N THR A 2 -18.99 -5.49 10.41
CA THR A 2 -19.25 -6.15 9.13
C THR A 2 -18.20 -5.71 8.12
N ILE A 3 -17.50 -6.66 7.50
CA ILE A 3 -16.57 -6.38 6.41
C ILE A 3 -17.41 -5.81 5.25
N VAL A 4 -17.10 -4.59 4.82
CA VAL A 4 -17.72 -3.97 3.65
C VAL A 4 -16.92 -4.40 2.43
N THR A 5 -17.58 -5.04 1.47
CA THR A 5 -16.98 -5.45 0.21
C THR A 5 -17.43 -4.52 -0.91
N LEU A 6 -16.66 -4.45 -1.99
CA LEU A 6 -16.97 -3.59 -3.14
C LEU A 6 -18.37 -3.90 -3.71
N GLU A 7 -18.69 -5.17 -3.91
CA GLU A 7 -19.96 -5.61 -4.49
C GLU A 7 -21.15 -5.18 -3.63
N LYS A 8 -20.99 -5.22 -2.30
CA LYS A 8 -22.00 -4.73 -1.36
C LYS A 8 -22.11 -3.21 -1.40
N TYR A 9 -20.97 -2.52 -1.41
CA TYR A 9 -20.93 -1.05 -1.46
C TYR A 9 -21.61 -0.49 -2.71
N LEU A 10 -21.34 -1.09 -3.89
CA LEU A 10 -22.00 -0.74 -5.15
C LEU A 10 -23.52 -0.91 -5.07
N LYS A 11 -23.98 -2.03 -4.50
CA LYS A 11 -25.40 -2.33 -4.34
C LYS A 11 -26.08 -1.36 -3.38
N ASP A 12 -25.41 -0.98 -2.30
CA ASP A 12 -25.93 -0.08 -1.30
C ASP A 12 -26.03 1.36 -1.84
N LEU A 13 -25.01 1.85 -2.56
CA LEU A 13 -25.05 3.15 -3.25
C LEU A 13 -26.16 3.21 -4.30
N ARG A 14 -26.31 2.15 -5.10
CA ARG A 14 -27.39 2.11 -6.08
C ARG A 14 -28.76 2.23 -5.40
N LYS A 15 -28.96 1.49 -4.31
CA LYS A 15 -30.23 1.49 -3.56
C LYS A 15 -30.49 2.81 -2.85
N SER A 16 -29.47 3.45 -2.27
CA SER A 16 -29.63 4.75 -1.59
C SER A 16 -30.06 5.85 -2.56
N CYS A 17 -29.61 5.77 -3.83
CA CYS A 17 -30.04 6.67 -4.89
C CYS A 17 -31.33 6.23 -5.62
N ASN A 18 -31.97 5.13 -5.18
CA ASN A 18 -33.14 4.53 -5.84
C ASN A 18 -32.95 4.19 -7.33
N TYR A 19 -31.71 3.84 -7.72
CA TYR A 19 -31.41 3.48 -9.10
C TYR A 19 -31.68 2.00 -9.40
N SER A 20 -32.13 1.71 -10.62
CA SER A 20 -32.22 0.33 -11.12
C SER A 20 -30.85 -0.12 -11.63
N GLN A 21 -30.62 -1.44 -11.67
CA GLN A 21 -29.38 -1.97 -12.27
C GLN A 21 -29.29 -1.61 -13.76
N GLU A 22 -30.43 -1.51 -14.46
CA GLU A 22 -30.51 -1.10 -15.86
C GLU A 22 -30.03 0.34 -16.06
N PHE A 23 -30.45 1.25 -15.18
CA PHE A 23 -30.06 2.66 -15.23
C PHE A 23 -28.55 2.83 -15.08
N VAL A 24 -27.95 2.18 -14.07
CA VAL A 24 -26.50 2.28 -13.82
C VAL A 24 -25.71 1.63 -14.95
N ALA A 25 -26.17 0.48 -15.45
CA ALA A 25 -25.55 -0.19 -16.59
C ALA A 25 -25.57 0.70 -17.85
N SER A 26 -26.70 1.36 -18.12
CA SER A 26 -26.84 2.30 -19.24
C SER A 26 -25.88 3.48 -19.09
N HIS A 27 -25.73 4.05 -17.88
CA HIS A 27 -24.79 5.14 -17.62
C HIS A 27 -23.33 4.72 -17.85
N LEU A 28 -23.00 3.46 -17.58
CA LEU A 28 -21.68 2.90 -17.81
C LEU A 28 -21.47 2.37 -19.23
N ASN A 29 -22.49 2.42 -20.09
CA ASN A 29 -22.49 1.82 -21.42
C ASN A 29 -22.12 0.32 -21.40
N ILE A 30 -22.71 -0.44 -20.47
CA ILE A 30 -22.58 -1.90 -20.34
C ILE A 30 -23.96 -2.56 -20.24
N THR A 31 -24.00 -3.89 -20.33
CA THR A 31 -25.25 -4.62 -20.13
C THR A 31 -25.66 -4.64 -18.65
N ARG A 32 -26.97 -4.69 -18.37
CA ARG A 32 -27.50 -4.91 -17.01
C ARG A 32 -26.91 -6.15 -16.35
N GLN A 33 -26.70 -7.22 -17.12
CA GLN A 33 -26.09 -8.44 -16.61
C GLN A 33 -24.67 -8.19 -16.11
N THR A 34 -23.84 -7.48 -16.88
CA THR A 34 -22.48 -7.08 -16.49
C THR A 34 -22.49 -6.31 -15.17
N TYR A 35 -23.37 -5.31 -15.04
CA TYR A 35 -23.47 -4.56 -13.79
C TYR A 35 -23.96 -5.42 -12.62
N SER A 36 -24.90 -6.34 -12.84
CA SER A 36 -25.30 -7.31 -11.82
C SER A 36 -24.15 -8.22 -11.38
N HIS A 37 -23.18 -8.50 -12.26
CA HIS A 37 -21.99 -9.29 -11.91
C HIS A 37 -21.03 -8.49 -11.01
N TYR A 38 -20.99 -7.17 -11.16
CA TYR A 38 -20.28 -6.29 -10.22
C TYR A 38 -20.89 -6.35 -8.82
N GLU A 39 -22.22 -6.21 -8.68
CA GLU A 39 -22.91 -6.25 -7.38
C GLU A 39 -22.95 -7.64 -6.72
N THR A 40 -22.49 -8.68 -7.42
CA THR A 40 -22.38 -10.05 -6.89
C THR A 40 -20.94 -10.53 -6.75
N GLY A 41 -19.95 -9.68 -7.08
CA GLY A 41 -18.53 -10.02 -7.02
C GLY A 41 -18.05 -11.04 -8.07
N ARG A 42 -18.89 -11.39 -9.05
CA ARG A 42 -18.52 -12.36 -10.11
C ARG A 42 -17.52 -11.79 -11.10
N ILE A 43 -17.59 -10.47 -11.34
CA ILE A 43 -16.69 -9.74 -12.23
C ILE A 43 -16.25 -8.49 -11.47
N SER A 44 -14.95 -8.20 -11.50
CA SER A 44 -14.42 -6.95 -10.95
C SER A 44 -14.63 -5.80 -11.94
N PRO A 45 -15.17 -4.65 -11.53
CA PRO A 45 -15.28 -3.50 -12.42
C PRO A 45 -13.89 -2.96 -12.83
N PRO A 46 -13.66 -2.63 -14.10
CA PRO A 46 -12.41 -1.98 -14.51
C PRO A 46 -12.35 -0.55 -13.98
N VAL A 47 -11.14 0.02 -13.91
CA VAL A 47 -10.88 1.37 -13.35
C VAL A 47 -11.77 2.46 -13.99
N ASN A 48 -11.99 2.40 -15.30
CA ASN A 48 -12.87 3.35 -16.00
C ASN A 48 -14.33 3.27 -15.49
N SER A 49 -14.83 2.07 -15.20
CA SER A 49 -16.16 1.90 -14.62
C SER A 49 -16.21 2.46 -13.20
N LEU A 50 -15.19 2.22 -12.38
CA LEU A 50 -15.12 2.78 -11.02
C LEU A 50 -15.11 4.30 -11.02
N TYR A 51 -14.35 4.93 -11.92
CA TYR A 51 -14.32 6.38 -12.08
C TYR A 51 -15.67 6.95 -12.49
N ASN A 52 -16.36 6.32 -13.44
CA ASN A 52 -17.69 6.76 -13.86
C ASN A 52 -18.75 6.53 -12.77
N LEU A 53 -18.63 5.47 -11.97
CA LEU A 53 -19.48 5.25 -10.80
C LEU A 53 -19.27 6.31 -9.73
N ALA A 54 -18.00 6.70 -9.48
CA ALA A 54 -17.66 7.78 -8.57
C ALA A 54 -18.32 9.10 -8.97
N LYS A 55 -18.30 9.43 -10.27
CA LYS A 55 -19.04 10.58 -10.81
C LYS A 55 -20.55 10.44 -10.67
N LEU A 56 -21.11 9.27 -11.01
CA LEU A 56 -22.55 9.02 -10.95
C LEU A 56 -23.11 9.20 -9.54
N TYR A 57 -22.41 8.66 -8.54
CA TYR A 57 -22.83 8.71 -7.13
C TYR A 57 -22.31 9.94 -6.38
N ASN A 58 -21.50 10.77 -7.01
CA ASN A 58 -20.82 11.92 -6.40
C ASN A 58 -20.02 11.55 -5.13
N VAL A 59 -19.23 10.49 -5.23
CA VAL A 59 -18.33 10.02 -4.16
C VAL A 59 -16.88 10.01 -4.66
N PRO A 60 -15.89 10.13 -3.77
CA PRO A 60 -14.48 9.96 -4.14
C PRO A 60 -14.22 8.59 -4.76
N VAL A 61 -13.39 8.52 -5.80
CA VAL A 61 -13.07 7.25 -6.48
C VAL A 61 -12.26 6.33 -5.58
N GLU A 62 -11.51 6.93 -4.65
CA GLU A 62 -10.71 6.31 -3.60
C GLU A 62 -11.56 5.33 -2.77
N ASN A 63 -12.82 5.66 -2.48
CA ASN A 63 -13.73 4.79 -1.75
C ASN A 63 -13.94 3.43 -2.45
N PHE A 64 -13.88 3.38 -3.77
CA PHE A 64 -13.95 2.12 -4.51
C PHE A 64 -12.59 1.43 -4.58
N LEU A 65 -11.52 2.20 -4.79
CA LEU A 65 -10.16 1.65 -4.91
C LEU A 65 -9.71 0.99 -3.62
N ASP A 66 -10.00 1.57 -2.46
CA ASP A 66 -9.69 0.99 -1.15
C ASP A 66 -10.38 -0.38 -0.93
N LEU A 67 -11.50 -0.62 -1.61
CA LEU A 67 -12.24 -1.89 -1.56
C LEU A 67 -11.78 -2.90 -2.61
N VAL A 68 -11.08 -2.46 -3.67
CA VAL A 68 -10.58 -3.31 -4.77
C VAL A 68 -9.13 -3.73 -4.52
N VAL A 69 -8.32 -2.84 -3.93
CA VAL A 69 -6.90 -3.06 -3.72
C VAL A 69 -6.71 -4.05 -2.57
N THR A 70 -6.56 -5.33 -2.92
CA THR A 70 -6.19 -6.41 -2.00
C THR A 70 -4.68 -6.47 -1.74
N TYR A 71 -3.88 -5.83 -2.58
CA TYR A 71 -2.42 -5.72 -2.46
C TYR A 71 -1.98 -4.26 -2.53
N ASN A 72 -1.72 -3.67 -1.37
CA ASN A 72 -0.98 -2.43 -1.29
C ASN A 72 0.52 -2.81 -1.31
N ILE A 73 1.24 -2.54 -2.40
CA ILE A 73 2.70 -2.72 -2.46
C ILE A 73 3.39 -1.90 -1.33
N ASN A 74 2.73 -0.87 -0.83
CA ASN A 74 3.15 -0.07 0.32
C ASN A 74 2.67 -0.60 1.69
N MET A 75 1.74 -1.58 1.75
CA MET A 75 1.22 -2.13 3.01
C MET A 75 1.95 -3.37 3.50
N ASP A 76 2.71 -4.11 2.70
CA ASP A 76 3.53 -5.18 3.28
C ASP A 76 4.62 -4.63 4.22
N PHE A 77 5.03 -3.36 4.02
CA PHE A 77 5.83 -2.61 5.00
C PHE A 77 4.99 -1.98 6.12
N ALA A 78 3.75 -1.53 5.85
CA ALA A 78 2.91 -0.83 6.83
C ALA A 78 2.00 -1.74 7.69
N LEU A 79 1.79 -3.01 7.34
CA LEU A 79 0.97 -3.94 8.11
C LEU A 79 1.70 -4.56 9.31
N LYS A 80 3.05 -4.51 9.34
CA LYS A 80 3.78 -4.68 10.62
C LYS A 80 3.52 -3.51 11.60
N ALA A 81 3.00 -2.37 11.14
CA ALA A 81 2.72 -1.18 11.97
C ALA A 81 1.35 -1.18 12.68
N GLN A 82 0.59 -2.28 12.63
CA GLN A 82 -0.64 -2.45 13.44
C GLN A 82 -0.38 -3.18 14.77
N ARG A 83 0.88 -3.30 15.20
CA ARG A 83 1.25 -3.46 16.63
C ARG A 83 1.74 -2.11 17.16
N GLY A 84 0.77 -1.28 17.55
CA GLY A 84 0.98 0.04 18.15
C GLY A 84 1.24 1.11 17.11
N LYS A 85 0.64 2.29 17.29
CA LYS A 85 1.19 3.53 16.74
C LYS A 85 2.65 3.59 17.19
N VAL A 86 3.60 3.20 16.34
CA VAL A 86 4.98 3.63 16.55
C VAL A 86 4.94 5.10 16.20
N ASP A 87 4.95 5.92 17.24
CA ASP A 87 5.07 7.36 17.08
C ASP A 87 6.35 7.59 16.26
N MET A 88 6.29 8.35 15.18
CA MET A 88 7.50 8.67 14.39
C MET A 88 8.53 9.43 15.25
N THR A 89 8.10 9.95 16.40
CA THR A 89 8.99 10.48 17.44
C THR A 89 9.78 9.36 18.17
N ASP A 90 9.21 8.18 18.37
CA ASP A 90 9.88 7.04 19.03
C ASP A 90 11.06 6.56 18.18
N ASP A 91 10.88 6.36 16.87
CA ASP A 91 11.96 5.89 15.97
C ASP A 91 13.16 6.87 15.92
N LEU A 92 12.88 8.18 15.85
CA LEU A 92 13.92 9.21 15.94
C LEU A 92 14.62 9.22 17.30
N THR A 93 13.88 9.01 18.39
CA THR A 93 14.41 8.96 19.75
C THR A 93 15.30 7.72 19.93
N LEU A 94 14.84 6.54 19.49
CA LEU A 94 15.63 5.31 19.50
C LEU A 94 16.91 5.46 18.66
N PHE A 95 16.84 6.09 17.49
CA PHE A 95 18.02 6.36 16.68
C PHE A 95 19.00 7.31 17.39
N MET A 96 18.50 8.38 18.02
CA MET A 96 19.32 9.33 18.77
C MET A 96 20.01 8.64 19.95
N ASP A 97 19.28 7.84 20.73
CA ASP A 97 19.82 7.10 21.88
C ASP A 97 20.86 6.07 21.44
N PHE A 98 20.58 5.34 20.36
CA PHE A 98 21.51 4.37 19.78
C PHE A 98 22.82 5.05 19.35
N MET A 99 22.74 6.21 18.70
CA MET A 99 23.92 6.96 18.24
C MET A 99 24.72 7.58 19.40
N ASN A 100 24.04 7.99 20.46
CA ASN A 100 24.64 8.62 21.64
C ASN A 100 25.22 7.60 22.64
N ALA A 101 24.88 6.31 22.54
CA ALA A 101 25.47 5.28 23.37
C ALA A 101 27.01 5.25 23.22
N PRO A 102 27.78 5.25 24.33
CA PRO A 102 29.24 5.43 24.28
C PRO A 102 29.96 4.34 23.48
N GLU A 103 29.43 3.11 23.45
CA GLU A 103 29.95 1.99 22.65
C GLU A 103 29.78 2.23 21.15
N ASN A 104 28.64 2.80 20.76
CA ASN A 104 28.27 3.09 19.38
C ASN A 104 28.96 4.37 18.89
N SER A 105 29.09 5.40 19.73
CA SER A 105 29.71 6.67 19.36
C SER A 105 31.12 6.50 18.77
N LYS A 106 31.91 5.54 19.27
CA LYS A 106 33.23 5.20 18.74
C LYS A 106 33.15 4.39 17.44
N LYS A 107 32.24 3.41 17.38
CA LYS A 107 32.06 2.49 16.24
C LYS A 107 31.51 3.20 14.99
N PHE A 108 30.61 4.16 15.16
CA PHE A 108 29.93 4.86 14.06
C PHE A 108 30.51 6.25 13.75
N LYS A 109 31.61 6.65 14.42
CA LYS A 109 32.23 7.98 14.31
C LYS A 109 32.50 8.39 12.86
N PHE A 110 32.96 7.46 12.03
CA PHE A 110 33.37 7.71 10.64
C PHE A 110 32.26 7.54 9.60
N LEU A 111 31.08 7.09 10.02
CA LEU A 111 29.97 6.83 9.11
C LEU A 111 29.12 8.09 8.91
N ASN A 112 28.63 8.29 7.69
CA ASN A 112 27.71 9.37 7.35
C ASN A 112 26.28 9.06 7.84
N ARG A 113 25.39 10.04 7.76
CA ARG A 113 24.00 9.91 8.26
C ARG A 113 23.26 8.72 7.64
N LYS A 114 23.40 8.50 6.32
CA LYS A 114 22.69 7.42 5.62
C LYS A 114 23.24 6.05 6.01
N GLU A 115 24.56 5.94 6.15
CA GLU A 115 25.21 4.70 6.61
C GLU A 115 24.79 4.33 8.03
N ARG A 116 24.74 5.33 8.92
CA ARG A 116 24.26 5.14 10.30
C ARG A 116 22.81 4.70 10.34
N GLN A 117 21.94 5.35 9.57
CA GLN A 117 20.53 4.98 9.48
C GLN A 117 20.37 3.56 8.92
N LEU A 118 21.09 3.23 7.85
CA LEU A 118 21.03 1.90 7.27
C LEU A 118 21.45 0.84 8.27
N LEU A 119 22.58 1.03 8.96
CA LEU A 119 23.05 0.08 9.96
C LEU A 119 22.11 -0.02 11.16
N PHE A 120 21.54 1.09 11.62
CA PHE A 120 20.57 1.10 12.71
C PHE A 120 19.38 0.18 12.39
N TYR A 121 18.70 0.40 11.27
CA TYR A 121 17.57 -0.45 10.90
C TYR A 121 18.02 -1.88 10.59
N PHE A 122 19.16 -2.06 9.93
CA PHE A 122 19.68 -3.39 9.60
C PHE A 122 19.91 -4.24 10.86
N LEU A 123 20.42 -3.65 11.94
CA LEU A 123 20.64 -4.34 13.21
C LEU A 123 19.33 -4.69 13.96
N LEU A 124 18.21 -4.05 13.62
CA LEU A 124 16.89 -4.35 14.19
C LEU A 124 16.16 -5.48 13.45
N LEU A 125 16.64 -5.87 12.26
CA LEU A 125 16.05 -6.95 11.46
C LEU A 125 16.54 -8.32 11.91
N ASP A 126 15.74 -9.36 11.63
CA ASP A 126 16.19 -10.74 11.74
C ASP A 126 17.13 -11.13 10.60
N SER A 127 17.77 -12.29 10.72
CA SER A 127 18.78 -12.74 9.75
C SER A 127 18.22 -12.91 8.34
N HIS A 128 16.97 -13.34 8.20
CA HIS A 128 16.34 -13.55 6.90
C HIS A 128 16.11 -12.20 6.21
N ASP A 129 15.50 -11.26 6.93
CA ASP A 129 15.25 -9.90 6.43
C ASP A 129 16.58 -9.18 6.12
N GLN A 130 17.64 -9.41 6.90
CA GLN A 130 18.99 -8.90 6.61
C GLN A 130 19.54 -9.44 5.28
N ASP A 131 19.43 -10.74 5.03
CA ASP A 131 19.89 -11.37 3.79
C ASP A 131 19.13 -10.85 2.56
N ASP A 132 17.83 -10.60 2.70
CA ASP A 132 17.00 -10.01 1.66
C ASP A 132 17.46 -8.58 1.32
N ILE A 133 17.72 -7.74 2.32
CA ILE A 133 18.22 -6.38 2.12
C ILE A 133 19.59 -6.39 1.42
N VAL A 134 20.51 -7.26 1.84
CA VAL A 134 21.82 -7.42 1.18
C VAL A 134 21.65 -7.86 -0.27
N THR A 135 20.76 -8.82 -0.52
CA THR A 135 20.46 -9.30 -1.88
C THR A 135 19.92 -8.18 -2.76
N PHE A 136 18.99 -7.37 -2.25
CA PHE A 136 18.46 -6.20 -2.94
C PHE A 136 19.57 -5.20 -3.31
N MET A 137 20.47 -4.88 -2.38
CA MET A 137 21.60 -3.99 -2.63
C MET A 137 22.52 -4.54 -3.73
N LYS A 138 22.84 -5.84 -3.69
CA LYS A 138 23.66 -6.50 -4.71
C LYS A 138 23.03 -6.41 -6.09
N VAL A 139 21.73 -6.69 -6.20
CA VAL A 139 20.98 -6.60 -7.46
C VAL A 139 21.02 -5.18 -8.01
N LYS A 140 20.74 -4.16 -7.18
CA LYS A 140 20.78 -2.75 -7.60
C LYS A 140 22.17 -2.33 -8.07
N TYR A 141 23.22 -2.78 -7.39
CA TYR A 141 24.60 -2.51 -7.79
C TYR A 141 24.93 -3.15 -9.15
N GLN A 142 24.60 -4.43 -9.34
CA GLN A 142 24.86 -5.15 -10.58
C GLN A 142 24.11 -4.55 -11.77
N ASN A 143 22.87 -4.08 -11.58
CA ASN A 143 22.11 -3.43 -12.64
C ASN A 143 22.77 -2.14 -13.11
N ARG A 144 23.20 -1.28 -12.16
CA ARG A 144 23.91 -0.03 -12.51
C ARG A 144 25.26 -0.29 -13.17
N LYS A 145 25.98 -1.32 -12.73
CA LYS A 145 27.25 -1.70 -13.36
C LYS A 145 27.02 -2.09 -14.82
N ARG A 146 26.01 -2.94 -15.09
CA ARG A 146 25.66 -3.34 -16.47
C ARG A 146 25.22 -2.16 -17.35
N GLU A 147 24.50 -1.20 -16.79
CA GLU A 147 24.10 0.03 -17.52
C GLU A 147 25.30 0.92 -17.87
N ASN A 148 26.35 0.93 -17.05
CA ASN A 148 27.56 1.73 -17.28
C ASN A 148 28.60 1.02 -18.17
N ASP A 149 28.47 -0.29 -18.39
CA ASP A 149 29.34 -1.10 -19.25
C ASP A 149 28.80 -1.22 -20.70
N LEU A 150 27.69 -0.55 -21.02
CA LEU A 150 27.05 -0.42 -22.35
C LEU A 150 27.29 0.96 -22.95
#